data_AF-A0A9D6QU80-F1
#
_entry.id   AF-A0A9D6QU80-F1
#
_cell.length_a   1.000
_cell.length_b   1.000
_cell.length_c   1.000
_cell.angle_alpha   90.00
_cell.angle_beta   90.00
_cell.angle_gamma   90.00
#
_symmetry.space_group_name_H-M   'P 1'
#
loop_
_entity.id
_entity.type
_entity.pdbx_description
1 polymer ?
#
loop_
_entity_poly.entity_id
_entity_poly.type
_entity_poly.pdbx_seq_one_letter_code
_entity_poly.pdbx_strand_id
1 'polypeptide(L)'
;MPYSLIRELPYSVRSNLPEHAQEIYRQAFNRAWQEYADSVDRNDDASREVTAHKVAWSVVKQKYSKDSYSGRWKPKDSALSG
;
A
#
# COMPACT_ATOMS: atom_id res chain seq x y z
N MET A 1 7.19 6.86 9.02
CA MET A 1 6.57 8.19 8.74
C MET A 1 5.55 8.07 7.61
N PRO A 2 4.48 8.88 7.58
CA PRO A 2 3.53 8.90 6.46
C PRO A 2 4.16 9.52 5.22
N TYR A 3 3.67 9.14 4.03
CA TYR A 3 4.13 9.65 2.75
C TYR A 3 3.26 10.82 2.28
N SER A 4 3.87 11.97 2.00
CA SER A 4 3.16 13.13 1.45
C SER A 4 2.86 12.93 -0.03
N LEU A 5 3.74 12.28 -0.79
CA LEU A 5 3.62 12.14 -2.25
C LEU A 5 3.95 10.72 -2.72
N ILE A 6 3.37 10.31 -3.85
CA ILE A 6 3.64 8.99 -4.45
C ILE A 6 5.12 8.77 -4.79
N ARG A 7 5.89 9.85 -5.04
CA ARG A 7 7.33 9.80 -5.33
C ARG A 7 8.19 9.43 -4.10
N GLU A 8 7.64 9.57 -2.90
CA GLU A 8 8.32 9.24 -1.64
C GLU A 8 8.11 7.76 -1.26
N LEU A 9 7.24 7.05 -1.97
CA LEU A 9 7.03 5.62 -1.78
C LEU A 9 8.32 4.83 -2.06
N PRO A 10 8.45 3.63 -1.46
CA PRO A 10 9.57 2.75 -1.72
C PRO A 10 9.75 2.50 -3.22
N TYR A 11 11.00 2.41 -3.69
CA TYR A 11 11.30 2.20 -5.11
C TYR A 11 10.59 0.97 -5.68
N SER A 12 10.52 -0.12 -4.90
CA SER A 12 9.80 -1.33 -5.28
C SER A 12 8.31 -1.09 -5.55
N VAL A 13 7.67 -0.19 -4.81
CA VAL A 13 6.26 0.20 -5.03
C VAL A 13 6.16 1.01 -6.31
N ARG A 14 6.98 2.07 -6.45
CA ARG A 14 6.95 2.99 -7.61
C ARG A 14 7.28 2.31 -8.93
N SER A 15 8.21 1.35 -8.92
CA SER A 15 8.66 0.65 -10.12
C SER A 15 7.72 -0.46 -10.57
N ASN A 16 6.87 -1.00 -9.68
CA ASN A 16 6.02 -2.15 -9.98
C ASN A 16 4.53 -1.81 -10.08
N LEU A 17 4.09 -0.73 -9.41
CA LEU A 17 2.70 -0.32 -9.38
C LEU A 17 2.41 0.78 -10.41
N PRO A 18 1.28 0.72 -11.13
CA PRO A 18 0.73 1.88 -11.83
C PRO A 18 0.48 3.05 -10.89
N GLU A 19 0.47 4.27 -11.41
CA GLU A 19 0.31 5.52 -10.62
C GLU A 19 -0.91 5.48 -9.70
N HIS A 20 -2.06 5.01 -10.19
CA HIS A 20 -3.27 4.91 -9.37
C HIS A 20 -3.12 3.90 -8.20
N ALA A 21 -2.39 2.81 -8.40
CA ALA A 21 -2.09 1.85 -7.34
C ALA A 21 -1.10 2.43 -6.31
N GLN A 22 -0.16 3.26 -6.74
CA GLN A 22 0.74 4.00 -5.84
C GLN A 22 -0.05 4.95 -4.94
N GLU A 23 -1.04 5.64 -5.49
CA GLU A 23 -1.90 6.55 -4.73
C GLU A 23 -2.73 5.80 -3.68
N ILE A 24 -3.33 4.67 -4.05
CA ILE A 24 -4.04 3.78 -3.11
C ILE A 24 -3.10 3.30 -2.00
N TYR A 25 -1.89 2.89 -2.35
CA TYR A 25 -0.88 2.45 -1.39
C TYR A 25 -0.54 3.56 -0.39
N ARG A 26 -0.27 4.79 -0.89
CA ARG A 26 0.04 5.97 -0.07
C ARG A 26 -1.07 6.25 0.94
N GLN A 27 -2.32 6.30 0.48
CA GLN A 27 -3.46 6.59 1.34
C GLN A 27 -3.66 5.50 2.40
N ALA A 28 -3.60 4.22 2.00
CA ALA A 28 -3.75 3.10 2.92
C ALA A 28 -2.62 3.05 3.96
N PHE A 29 -1.38 3.32 3.55
CA PHE A 29 -0.24 3.41 4.45
C PHE A 29 -0.43 4.53 5.46
N ASN A 30 -0.78 5.75 5.01
CA ASN A 30 -0.94 6.90 5.89
C ASN A 30 -2.08 6.70 6.90
N ARG A 31 -3.17 6.09 6.45
CA ARG A 31 -4.29 5.74 7.33
C ARG A 31 -3.87 4.72 8.40
N ALA A 32 -3.21 3.64 7.99
CA ALA A 32 -2.70 2.65 8.92
C ALA A 32 -1.67 3.27 9.87
N TRP A 33 -0.77 4.12 9.37
CA TRP A 33 0.18 4.85 10.20
C TRP A 33 -0.55 5.63 11.29
N GLN A 34 -1.59 6.40 10.96
CA GLN A 34 -2.39 7.14 11.94
C GLN A 34 -3.14 6.23 12.92
N GLU A 35 -3.74 5.14 12.44
CA GLU A 35 -4.49 4.20 13.28
C GLU A 35 -3.61 3.49 14.31
N TYR A 36 -2.37 3.16 13.93
CA TYR A 36 -1.37 2.62 14.84
C TYR A 36 -0.51 3.72 15.50
N ALA A 37 -0.95 4.99 15.50
CA ALA A 37 -0.29 6.05 16.28
C ALA A 37 -0.57 5.91 17.77
N ASP A 38 -1.82 5.56 18.11
CA ASP A 38 -2.34 5.65 19.47
C ASP A 38 -2.13 4.35 20.28
N SER A 39 -1.79 3.24 19.61
CA SER A 39 -1.53 1.95 20.26
C SER A 39 -0.09 1.77 20.75
N VAL A 40 0.78 2.76 20.54
CA VAL A 40 2.22 2.66 20.82
C VAL A 40 2.54 3.23 22.19
N ASP A 41 2.21 2.47 23.24
CA ASP A 41 2.82 2.66 24.56
C ASP A 41 4.28 2.14 24.60
N ARG A 42 4.87 1.70 23.47
CA ARG A 42 6.26 1.19 23.40
C ARG A 42 6.92 1.44 22.05
N ASN A 43 7.67 2.53 21.94
CA ASN A 43 8.98 2.72 21.27
C ASN A 43 9.43 1.89 20.02
N ASP A 44 8.53 1.26 19.26
CA ASP A 44 8.91 0.46 18.09
C ASP A 44 8.26 0.97 16.81
N ASP A 45 8.78 2.10 16.32
CA ASP A 45 8.40 2.70 15.04
C ASP A 45 8.57 1.72 13.87
N ALA A 46 9.49 0.76 13.97
CA ALA A 46 9.68 -0.27 12.95
C ALA A 46 8.48 -1.23 12.88
N SER A 47 7.92 -1.62 14.03
CA SER A 47 6.70 -2.43 14.10
C SER A 47 5.49 -1.72 13.48
N ARG A 48 5.37 -0.41 13.71
CA ARG A 48 4.31 0.42 13.11
C ARG A 48 4.47 0.54 11.59
N GLU A 49 5.67 0.83 11.10
CA GLU A 49 5.97 0.96 9.68
C GLU A 49 5.71 -0.36 8.92
N VAL A 50 6.18 -1.48 9.46
CA VAL A 50 5.95 -2.81 8.88
C VAL A 50 4.46 -3.13 8.79
N THR A 51 3.69 -2.77 9.83
CA THR A 51 2.23 -2.98 9.85
C THR A 51 1.53 -2.11 8.81
N ALA A 52 1.88 -0.82 8.73
CA ALA A 52 1.32 0.09 7.74
C ALA A 52 1.62 -0.38 6.30
N HIS A 53 2.82 -0.91 6.04
CA HIS A 53 3.16 -1.52 4.76
C HIS A 53 2.31 -2.75 4.44
N LYS A 54 2.10 -3.66 5.41
CA LYS A 54 1.24 -4.84 5.21
C LYS A 54 -0.19 -4.44 4.86
N VAL A 55 -0.75 -3.46 5.58
CA VAL A 55 -2.10 -2.94 5.31
C VAL A 55 -2.17 -2.33 3.91
N ALA A 56 -1.21 -1.46 3.56
CA ALA A 56 -1.17 -0.83 2.24
C ALA A 56 -1.09 -1.85 1.10
N TRP A 57 -0.25 -2.87 1.23
CA TRP A 57 -0.17 -3.96 0.26
C TRP A 57 -1.45 -4.78 0.17
N SER A 58 -2.16 -4.99 1.28
CA SER A 58 -3.45 -5.69 1.28
C SER A 58 -4.49 -4.93 0.44
N VAL A 59 -4.61 -3.62 0.63
CA VAL A 59 -5.55 -2.77 -0.14
C VAL A 59 -5.18 -2.75 -1.62
N VAL A 60 -3.89 -2.64 -1.96
CA VAL A 60 -3.45 -2.76 -3.37
C VAL A 60 -3.83 -4.12 -3.94
N LYS A 61 -3.57 -5.22 -3.22
CA LYS A 61 -3.94 -6.59 -3.65
C LYS A 61 -5.44 -6.81 -3.79
N GLN A 62 -6.29 -6.03 -3.13
CA GLN A 62 -7.74 -6.10 -3.31
C GLN A 62 -8.18 -5.52 -4.64
N LYS A 63 -7.53 -4.45 -5.11
CA LYS A 63 -7.87 -3.75 -6.36
C LYS A 63 -6.98 -4.10 -7.56
N TYR A 64 -5.82 -4.68 -7.30
CA TYR A 64 -4.83 -5.04 -8.30
C TYR A 64 -4.37 -6.48 -8.12
N SER A 65 -4.07 -7.15 -9.22
CA SER A 65 -3.44 -8.47 -9.25
C SER A 65 -2.09 -8.35 -9.95
N LYS A 66 -1.09 -9.06 -9.43
CA LYS A 66 0.19 -9.22 -10.12
C LYS A 66 0.00 -10.27 -11.21
N ASP A 67 0.22 -9.88 -12.45
CA ASP A 67 0.25 -10.78 -13.59
C ASP A 67 1.46 -11.71 -13.46
N SER A 68 1.23 -13.02 -13.45
CA SER A 68 2.29 -14.02 -13.23
C SER A 68 3.25 -14.11 -14.40
N TYR A 69 2.82 -13.77 -15.61
CA TYR A 69 3.61 -13.85 -16.83
C TYR A 69 4.54 -12.65 -17.01
N SER A 70 4.04 -11.43 -16.82
CA SER A 70 4.78 -10.19 -17.00
C SER A 70 5.36 -9.63 -15.69
N GLY A 71 4.92 -10.14 -14.54
CA GLY A 71 5.29 -9.61 -13.22
C GLY A 71 4.71 -8.23 -12.91
N ARG A 72 3.89 -7.64 -13.81
CA ARG A 72 3.31 -6.31 -13.63
C ARG A 72 1.99 -6.37 -12.88
N TRP A 73 1.69 -5.32 -12.12
CA TRP A 73 0.39 -5.18 -11.47
C TRP A 73 -0.64 -4.60 -12.43
N LYS A 74 -1.78 -5.27 -12.52
CA LYS A 74 -2.94 -4.82 -13.32
C LYS A 74 -4.14 -4.62 -12.41
N PRO A 75 -5.03 -3.65 -12.71
CA PRO A 75 -6.31 -3.57 -12.02
C PRO A 75 -7.01 -4.92 -12.11
N LYS A 76 -7.56 -5.38 -11.00
CA LYS A 76 -8.56 -6.44 -11.05
C LYS A 76 -9.77 -5.81 -11.71
N ASP A 77 -10.15 -6.30 -12.88
CA ASP A 77 -11.43 -5.93 -13.47
C ASP A 77 -12.52 -6.20 -12.41
N SER A 78 -13.17 -5.14 -11.94
CA SER A 78 -14.45 -5.25 -11.25
C SER A 78 -15.52 -5.61 -12.29
N ALA A 79 -15.35 -6.74 -12.96
CA ALA A 79 -16.37 -7.34 -13.78
C ALA A 79 -17.04 -8.44 -12.95
N LEU A 80 -18.35 -8.28 -12.72
CA LEU A 80 -19.31 -9.25 -12.16
C LEU A 80 -19.48 -9.23 -10.63
N SER A 81 -20.22 -8.22 -10.17
CA SER A 81 -21.32 -8.45 -9.24
C SER A 81 -22.55 -7.79 -9.85
N GLY A 82 -23.18 -8.53 -10.78
CA GLY A 82 -24.51 -8.28 -11.32
C GLY A 82 -25.33 -9.55 -11.13
#